data_AF-A0A5R8PHP8-F1
#
_entry.id   AF-A0A5R8PHP8-F1
#
_cell.length_a   1.000
_cell.length_b   1.000
_cell.length_c   1.000
_cell.angle_alpha   90.00
_cell.angle_beta   90.00
_cell.angle_gamma   90.00
#
_symmetry.space_group_name_H-M   'P 1'
#
loop_
_entity.id
_entity.type
_entity.pdbx_description
1 polymer ?
#
loop_
_entity_poly.entity_id
_entity_poly.type
_entity_poly.pdbx_seq_one_letter_code
_entity_poly.pdbx_strand_id
1 'polypeptide(L)'
;MTEAPTETGAVPPPRYDRRGASRVLAELAQPGLFAPAAPARPRHIEYTSTPLTPEPGHRLTVSQRMYLERFMRPCRPDQVTTATHRITWTDSHGIPNTGHYRDDGLGPIMPIAAREAVLELWDRLAANHALAERISRLDAAARALLDGTTTDHEPIEILRVGIEATGRALAQHALLARQTPYRDGPEFAHGLLGSGIFAAVATRWYWELQASTYRRGMIPVTLRAQPDATVRYSADTVAVLRAMKDATIADAHTVMRRATGQENLTVTEAIEKYHDDLDLISRQYALLPSGARPACLAAMPHRIGDEHYSILPVVAEQFVAAFVRIHADLTIGAVPHELDRLDGDGPIAADDQVFYVPDMTCKHCVRTIGGVLESMDIRVSEIDLVSKRVVAEFRSPRNRVRAFEALRDGGYNPSVVPAQTEAGAGEPAAAADSGR
;
A
#
# COMPACT_ATOMS: atom_id res chain seq x y z
N MET A 1 -45.85 -35.34 -17.31
CA MET A 1 -45.07 -34.78 -16.19
C MET A 1 -43.63 -35.16 -16.45
N THR A 2 -42.90 -34.25 -17.07
CA THR A 2 -41.47 -34.44 -17.37
C THR A 2 -40.79 -33.33 -16.59
N GLU A 3 -40.18 -33.70 -15.47
CA GLU A 3 -39.40 -32.80 -14.64
C GLU A 3 -38.25 -32.23 -15.47
N ALA A 4 -38.18 -30.91 -15.54
CA ALA A 4 -37.04 -30.20 -16.10
C ALA A 4 -35.85 -30.38 -15.15
N PRO A 5 -34.62 -30.60 -15.67
CA PRO A 5 -33.45 -30.69 -14.84
C PRO A 5 -33.18 -29.31 -14.22
N THR A 6 -33.12 -29.27 -12.89
CA THR A 6 -32.57 -28.17 -12.10
C THR A 6 -31.24 -27.71 -12.70
N GLU A 7 -31.21 -26.47 -13.18
CA GLU A 7 -29.98 -25.76 -13.53
C GLU A 7 -29.02 -25.84 -12.35
N THR A 8 -27.96 -26.63 -12.53
CA THR A 8 -26.77 -26.62 -11.69
C THR A 8 -26.29 -25.19 -11.54
N GLY A 9 -26.12 -24.75 -10.29
CA GLY A 9 -25.54 -23.46 -9.90
C GLY A 9 -24.12 -23.27 -10.43
N ALA A 10 -24.01 -22.97 -11.71
CA ALA A 10 -22.77 -22.60 -12.35
C ALA A 10 -22.37 -21.21 -11.84
N VAL A 11 -21.22 -21.15 -11.18
CA VAL A 11 -20.61 -19.87 -10.77
C VAL A 11 -20.38 -19.06 -12.05
N PRO A 12 -20.91 -17.83 -12.16
CA PRO A 12 -20.68 -16.99 -13.33
C PRO A 12 -19.18 -16.75 -13.51
N PRO A 13 -18.65 -16.75 -14.75
CA PRO A 13 -17.24 -16.47 -14.97
C PRO A 13 -16.88 -15.06 -14.47
N PRO A 14 -15.67 -14.85 -13.92
CA PRO A 14 -15.22 -13.53 -13.47
C PRO A 14 -15.37 -12.49 -14.59
N ARG A 15 -16.04 -11.39 -14.28
CA ARG A 15 -16.28 -10.29 -15.23
C ARG A 15 -15.68 -9.01 -14.68
N TYR A 16 -14.92 -8.32 -15.52
CA TYR A 16 -14.43 -6.99 -15.20
C TYR A 16 -15.58 -5.97 -15.23
N ASP A 17 -16.02 -5.53 -14.05
CA ASP A 17 -17.00 -4.46 -13.88
C ASP A 17 -16.69 -3.66 -12.61
N ARG A 18 -15.99 -2.54 -12.80
CA ARG A 18 -15.61 -1.63 -11.72
C ARG A 18 -16.79 -1.02 -10.99
N ARG A 19 -17.88 -0.71 -11.70
CA ARG A 19 -19.02 -0.05 -11.05
C ARG A 19 -19.78 -1.06 -10.21
N GLY A 20 -19.95 -2.29 -10.72
CA GLY A 20 -20.48 -3.43 -9.98
C GLY A 20 -19.67 -3.74 -8.73
N ALA A 21 -18.36 -3.94 -8.86
CA ALA A 21 -17.47 -4.21 -7.72
C ALA A 21 -17.49 -3.08 -6.67
N SER A 22 -17.46 -1.82 -7.13
CA SER A 22 -17.57 -0.67 -6.23
C SER A 22 -18.91 -0.64 -5.48
N ARG A 23 -20.01 -0.97 -6.16
CA ARG A 23 -21.34 -1.04 -5.54
C ARG A 23 -21.41 -2.14 -4.48
N VAL A 24 -20.89 -3.33 -4.76
CA VAL A 24 -20.80 -4.43 -3.78
C VAL A 24 -20.07 -3.97 -2.52
N LEU A 25 -18.90 -3.34 -2.67
CA LEU A 25 -18.15 -2.82 -1.52
C LEU A 25 -18.90 -1.72 -0.76
N ALA A 26 -19.63 -0.86 -1.47
CA ALA A 26 -20.40 0.23 -0.87
C ALA A 26 -21.60 -0.29 -0.06
N GLU A 27 -22.33 -1.28 -0.58
CA GLU A 27 -23.42 -1.96 0.10
C GLU A 27 -22.95 -2.73 1.34
N LEU A 28 -21.74 -3.32 1.30
CA LEU A 28 -21.12 -3.94 2.48
C LEU A 28 -20.72 -2.91 3.55
N ALA A 29 -20.21 -1.75 3.12
CA ALA A 29 -19.72 -0.71 4.02
C ALA A 29 -20.85 0.06 4.73
N GLN A 30 -22.07 0.07 4.17
CA GLN A 30 -23.28 0.55 4.85
C GLN A 30 -23.88 -0.54 5.76
N PRO A 31 -24.46 -0.22 6.94
CA PRO A 31 -24.56 1.10 7.58
C PRO A 31 -23.30 1.56 8.31
N GLY A 32 -22.28 0.71 8.42
CA GLY A 32 -21.05 1.05 9.11
C GLY A 32 -19.92 0.09 8.79
N LEU A 33 -18.76 0.66 8.47
CA LEU A 33 -17.55 -0.06 8.08
C LEU A 33 -16.71 -0.48 9.28
N PHE A 34 -16.61 0.36 10.31
CA PHE A 34 -15.73 0.15 11.45
C PHE A 34 -16.52 -0.07 12.74
N ALA A 35 -16.05 -1.01 13.57
CA ALA A 35 -16.47 -1.08 14.96
C ALA A 35 -16.06 0.18 15.75
N PRO A 36 -16.64 0.43 16.94
CA PRO A 36 -16.18 1.48 17.83
C PRO A 36 -14.69 1.38 18.13
N ALA A 37 -14.01 2.53 18.25
CA ALA A 37 -12.59 2.54 18.56
C ALA A 37 -12.35 2.11 20.01
N ALA A 38 -11.29 1.32 20.22
CA ALA A 38 -10.80 1.03 21.56
C ALA A 38 -10.25 2.31 22.23
N PRO A 39 -10.16 2.35 23.56
CA PRO A 39 -9.48 3.43 24.28
C PRO A 39 -8.04 3.57 23.79
N ALA A 40 -7.58 4.82 23.66
CA ALA A 40 -6.20 5.09 23.31
C ALA A 40 -5.25 4.54 24.37
N ARG A 41 -4.09 4.08 23.93
CA ARG A 41 -3.01 3.61 24.79
C ARG A 41 -1.73 4.36 24.39
N PRO A 42 -0.98 4.90 25.36
CA PRO A 42 0.36 5.41 25.09
C PRO A 42 1.22 4.34 24.43
N ARG A 43 1.99 4.75 23.42
CA ARG A 43 2.88 3.85 22.69
C ARG A 43 4.28 4.46 22.62
N HIS A 44 5.29 3.60 22.71
CA HIS A 44 6.66 3.94 22.38
C HIS A 44 7.10 3.09 21.19
N ILE A 45 7.60 3.72 20.14
CA ILE A 45 8.11 3.02 18.95
C ILE A 45 9.54 3.46 18.70
N GLU A 46 10.45 2.49 18.70
CA GLU A 46 11.83 2.69 18.29
C GLU A 46 11.97 2.54 16.77
N TYR A 47 12.83 3.36 16.17
CA TYR A 47 13.11 3.32 14.74
C TYR A 47 14.59 3.53 14.45
N THR A 48 15.07 2.94 13.36
CA THR A 48 16.36 3.29 12.77
C THR A 48 16.14 4.27 11.62
N SER A 49 17.15 5.11 11.34
CA SER A 49 17.11 6.08 10.25
C SER A 49 18.37 5.99 9.41
N THR A 50 18.20 5.98 8.09
CA THR A 50 19.28 5.95 7.10
C THR A 50 19.12 7.14 6.15
N PRO A 51 20.11 8.03 6.03
CA PRO A 51 20.10 9.09 5.03
C PRO A 51 20.00 8.53 3.61
N LEU A 52 19.19 9.16 2.76
CA LEU A 52 19.16 8.90 1.33
C LEU A 52 20.20 9.79 0.64
N THR A 53 21.09 9.18 -0.13
CA THR A 53 22.15 9.89 -0.85
C THR A 53 21.78 10.03 -2.33
N PRO A 54 21.53 11.26 -2.82
CA PRO A 54 21.35 11.50 -4.26
C PRO A 54 22.60 11.13 -5.06
N GLU A 55 22.42 10.80 -6.34
CA GLU A 55 23.55 10.65 -7.25
C GLU A 55 24.34 11.97 -7.36
N PRO A 56 25.69 11.93 -7.50
CA PRO A 56 26.49 13.13 -7.70
C PRO A 56 25.96 13.99 -8.86
N GLY A 57 25.64 15.26 -8.58
CA GLY A 57 25.08 16.18 -9.58
C GLY A 57 23.57 16.05 -9.84
N HIS A 58 22.88 15.12 -9.16
CA HIS A 58 21.45 14.90 -9.28
C HIS A 58 20.71 15.15 -7.96
N ARG A 59 19.39 15.33 -8.04
CA ARG A 59 18.50 15.48 -6.87
C ARG A 59 17.85 14.18 -6.43
N LEU A 60 18.00 13.12 -7.21
CA LEU A 60 17.38 11.82 -7.00
C LEU A 60 18.48 10.79 -6.71
N THR A 61 18.14 9.74 -5.96
CA THR A 61 18.98 8.54 -5.88
C THR A 61 18.95 7.79 -7.23
N VAL A 62 19.90 6.87 -7.44
CA VAL A 62 19.94 6.02 -8.64
C VAL A 62 18.59 5.34 -8.89
N SER A 63 18.04 4.71 -7.85
CA SER A 63 16.77 3.96 -7.93
C SER A 63 15.57 4.86 -8.22
N GLN A 64 15.54 6.07 -7.64
CA GLN A 64 14.49 7.06 -7.92
C GLN A 64 14.55 7.56 -9.36
N ARG A 65 15.76 7.86 -9.87
CA ARG A 65 15.96 8.33 -11.24
C ARG A 65 15.58 7.25 -12.26
N MET A 66 16.06 6.02 -12.09
CA MET A 66 15.71 4.90 -12.96
C MET A 66 14.19 4.64 -12.99
N TYR A 67 13.53 4.73 -11.82
CA TYR A 67 12.08 4.59 -11.76
C TYR A 67 11.36 5.72 -12.51
N LEU A 68 11.80 6.97 -12.31
CA LEU A 68 11.24 8.13 -13.00
C LEU A 68 11.36 7.99 -14.53
N GLU A 69 12.55 7.65 -15.01
CA GLU A 69 12.86 7.52 -16.44
C GLU A 69 12.09 6.38 -17.10
N ARG A 70 11.76 5.31 -16.36
CA ARG A 70 11.08 4.14 -16.90
C ARG A 70 9.56 4.22 -16.79
N PHE A 71 9.02 4.70 -15.67
CA PHE A 71 7.60 4.52 -15.34
C PHE A 71 6.83 5.82 -15.14
N MET A 72 7.50 6.97 -15.03
CA MET A 72 6.84 8.24 -14.71
C MET A 72 6.80 9.22 -15.86
N ARG A 73 7.09 8.81 -17.09
CA ARG A 73 7.05 9.71 -18.25
C ARG A 73 5.65 10.34 -18.41
N PRO A 74 5.52 11.65 -18.67
CA PRO A 74 6.57 12.62 -18.98
C PRO A 74 7.08 13.45 -17.77
N CYS A 75 6.89 12.97 -16.53
CA CYS A 75 7.38 13.64 -15.32
C CYS A 75 8.90 13.86 -15.38
N ARG A 76 9.32 15.06 -15.01
CA ARG A 76 10.73 15.46 -15.00
C ARG A 76 11.31 15.41 -13.59
N PRO A 77 12.64 15.26 -13.44
CA PRO A 77 13.28 15.25 -12.12
C PRO A 77 13.00 16.48 -11.25
N ASP A 78 12.84 17.67 -11.84
CA ASP A 78 12.51 18.92 -11.11
C ASP A 78 11.10 18.92 -10.50
N GLN A 79 10.22 18.02 -10.95
CA GLN A 79 8.83 17.91 -10.51
C GLN A 79 8.65 16.90 -9.37
N VAL A 80 9.74 16.25 -8.95
CA VAL A 80 9.73 15.26 -7.88
C VAL A 80 10.36 15.82 -6.62
N THR A 81 9.64 15.71 -5.50
CA THR A 81 10.21 15.89 -4.17
C THR A 81 10.69 14.55 -3.65
N THR A 82 11.92 14.50 -3.14
CA THR A 82 12.54 13.31 -2.54
C THR A 82 12.59 13.43 -1.02
N ALA A 83 12.49 12.30 -0.33
CA ALA A 83 12.78 12.17 1.07
C ALA A 83 14.29 12.33 1.32
N THR A 84 14.64 12.75 2.53
CA THR A 84 16.05 12.84 2.95
C THR A 84 16.51 11.59 3.67
N HIS A 85 15.57 10.82 4.22
CA HIS A 85 15.85 9.67 5.08
C HIS A 85 14.82 8.58 4.81
N ARG A 86 15.29 7.33 4.91
CA ARG A 86 14.48 6.13 5.07
C ARG A 86 14.51 5.72 6.54
N ILE A 87 13.38 5.25 7.05
CA ILE A 87 13.30 4.67 8.39
C ILE A 87 12.83 3.22 8.33
N THR A 88 13.24 2.44 9.32
CA THR A 88 12.67 1.12 9.60
C THR A 88 12.26 1.04 11.07
N TRP A 89 11.16 0.34 11.35
CA TRP A 89 10.66 0.12 12.70
C TRP A 89 9.82 -1.16 12.76
N THR A 90 9.50 -1.61 13.96
CA THR A 90 8.48 -2.64 14.19
C THR A 90 7.24 -1.96 14.75
N ASP A 91 6.08 -2.19 14.14
CA ASP A 91 4.81 -1.57 14.57
C ASP A 91 4.22 -2.27 15.80
N SER A 92 3.11 -1.74 16.34
CA SER A 92 2.49 -2.29 17.55
C SER A 92 1.90 -3.70 17.41
N HIS A 93 1.79 -4.22 16.18
CA HIS A 93 1.41 -5.61 15.91
C HIS A 93 2.64 -6.53 15.74
N GLY A 94 3.84 -6.02 15.98
CA GLY A 94 5.08 -6.75 15.75
C GLY A 94 5.46 -6.81 14.27
N ILE A 95 4.84 -6.05 13.38
CA ILE A 95 5.11 -6.16 11.93
C ILE A 95 6.26 -5.21 11.57
N PRO A 96 7.29 -5.67 10.84
CA PRO A 96 8.36 -4.79 10.38
C PRO A 96 7.85 -3.85 9.29
N ASN A 97 8.23 -2.59 9.39
CA ASN A 97 7.81 -1.49 8.54
C ASN A 97 9.00 -0.70 8.02
N THR A 98 8.79 -0.02 6.89
CA THR A 98 9.71 0.96 6.34
C THR A 98 8.94 2.17 5.84
N GLY A 99 9.60 3.32 5.84
CA GLY A 99 8.97 4.58 5.51
C GLY A 99 10.02 5.63 5.17
N HIS A 100 9.55 6.82 4.82
CA HIS A 100 10.41 7.89 4.37
C HIS A 100 9.98 9.21 4.98
N TYR A 101 10.95 10.06 5.30
CA TYR A 101 10.68 11.40 5.80
C TYR A 101 11.70 12.42 5.31
N ARG A 102 11.36 13.70 5.49
CA ARG A 102 12.27 14.82 5.33
C ARG A 102 12.70 15.36 6.68
N ASP A 103 14.00 15.52 6.88
CA ASP A 103 14.61 16.12 8.07
C ASP A 103 14.18 17.57 8.30
N ASP A 104 13.91 18.30 7.22
CA ASP A 104 13.36 19.65 7.21
C ASP A 104 11.82 19.71 7.18
N GLY A 105 11.15 18.58 7.44
CA GLY A 105 9.69 18.44 7.42
C GLY A 105 9.10 18.06 8.78
N LEU A 106 7.97 17.35 8.76
CA LEU A 106 7.28 16.87 9.97
C LEU A 106 7.96 15.65 10.64
N GLY A 107 9.08 15.17 10.09
CA GLY A 107 9.89 14.12 10.71
C GLY A 107 9.34 12.69 10.60
N PRO A 108 9.98 11.73 11.29
CA PRO A 108 9.67 10.30 11.21
C PRO A 108 8.37 9.91 11.91
N ILE A 109 7.80 10.79 12.74
CA ILE A 109 6.50 10.54 13.39
C ILE A 109 5.36 10.35 12.38
N MET A 110 5.44 11.01 11.22
CA MET A 110 4.38 10.96 10.21
C MET A 110 4.13 9.55 9.64
N PRO A 111 5.13 8.86 9.06
CA PRO A 111 4.94 7.48 8.60
C PRO A 111 4.61 6.50 9.73
N ILE A 112 5.20 6.67 10.93
CA ILE A 112 4.96 5.77 12.07
C ILE A 112 3.51 5.91 12.58
N ALA A 113 3.06 7.14 12.89
CA ALA A 113 1.70 7.37 13.36
C ALA A 113 0.65 7.01 12.29
N ALA A 114 0.95 7.23 11.00
CA ALA A 114 0.07 6.80 9.91
C ALA A 114 -0.09 5.28 9.87
N ARG A 115 0.99 4.53 10.09
CA ARG A 115 0.93 3.06 10.17
C ARG A 115 0.11 2.58 11.36
N GLU A 116 0.34 3.16 12.53
CA GLU A 116 -0.45 2.83 13.73
C GLU A 116 -1.94 3.13 13.55
N ALA A 117 -2.29 4.21 12.84
CA ALA A 117 -3.68 4.51 12.49
C ALA A 117 -4.27 3.50 11.51
N VAL A 118 -3.48 2.98 10.57
CA VAL A 118 -3.90 1.87 9.70
C VAL A 118 -4.20 0.63 10.53
N LEU A 119 -3.31 0.25 11.45
CA LEU A 119 -3.50 -0.92 12.32
C LEU A 119 -4.78 -0.80 13.15
N GLU A 120 -5.03 0.37 13.73
CA GLU A 120 -6.25 0.57 14.52
C GLU A 120 -7.51 0.43 13.66
N LEU A 121 -7.51 0.97 12.44
CA LEU A 121 -8.63 0.78 11.53
C LEU A 121 -8.77 -0.66 11.04
N TRP A 122 -7.67 -1.39 10.89
CA TRP A 122 -7.71 -2.83 10.61
C TRP A 122 -8.35 -3.61 11.76
N ASP A 123 -7.97 -3.33 13.00
CA ASP A 123 -8.55 -3.96 14.19
C ASP A 123 -10.05 -3.68 14.29
N ARG A 124 -10.45 -2.43 14.05
CA ARG A 124 -11.87 -2.02 14.05
C ARG A 124 -12.65 -2.62 12.89
N LEU A 125 -12.02 -2.86 11.75
CA LEU A 125 -12.62 -3.55 10.62
C LEU A 125 -12.85 -5.03 10.94
N ALA A 126 -11.83 -5.69 11.51
CA ALA A 126 -11.87 -7.10 11.90
C ALA A 126 -12.87 -7.37 13.04
N ALA A 127 -12.98 -6.44 14.01
CA ALA A 127 -13.92 -6.53 15.11
C ALA A 127 -15.39 -6.27 14.72
N ASN A 128 -15.66 -5.85 13.47
CA ASN A 128 -17.01 -5.56 13.02
C ASN A 128 -17.76 -6.84 12.62
N HIS A 129 -18.34 -7.53 13.61
CA HIS A 129 -19.11 -8.76 13.39
C HIS A 129 -20.28 -8.59 12.40
N ALA A 130 -20.94 -7.43 12.40
CA ALA A 130 -22.03 -7.15 11.46
C ALA A 130 -21.53 -7.07 10.01
N LEU A 131 -20.33 -6.52 9.78
CA LEU A 131 -19.69 -6.54 8.46
C LEU A 131 -19.32 -7.97 8.05
N ALA A 132 -18.72 -8.75 8.95
CA ALA A 132 -18.37 -10.14 8.68
C ALA A 132 -19.61 -10.98 8.28
N GLU A 133 -20.73 -10.78 8.97
CA GLU A 133 -22.02 -11.40 8.65
C GLU A 133 -22.52 -11.00 7.25
N ARG A 134 -22.45 -9.71 6.88
CA ARG A 134 -22.80 -9.23 5.53
C ARG A 134 -21.91 -9.86 4.45
N ILE A 135 -20.61 -9.97 4.70
CA ILE A 135 -19.66 -10.60 3.77
C ILE A 135 -19.97 -12.09 3.60
N SER A 136 -20.28 -12.80 4.69
CA SER A 136 -20.60 -14.24 4.64
C SER A 136 -21.82 -14.55 3.75
N ARG A 137 -22.72 -13.57 3.61
CA ARG A 137 -23.95 -13.65 2.81
C ARG A 137 -23.79 -13.21 1.35
N LEU A 138 -22.59 -12.81 0.92
CA LEU A 138 -22.36 -12.47 -0.49
C LEU A 138 -22.65 -13.66 -1.39
N ASP A 139 -23.48 -13.44 -2.40
CA ASP A 139 -23.76 -14.43 -3.43
C ASP A 139 -22.56 -14.64 -4.38
N ALA A 140 -22.67 -15.69 -5.22
CA ALA A 140 -21.62 -16.05 -6.17
C ALA A 140 -21.38 -14.97 -7.24
N ALA A 141 -22.40 -14.19 -7.61
CA ALA A 141 -22.28 -13.15 -8.62
C ALA A 141 -21.46 -11.95 -8.10
N ALA A 142 -21.71 -11.53 -6.86
CA ALA A 142 -20.95 -10.49 -6.19
C ALA A 142 -19.47 -10.90 -6.01
N ARG A 143 -19.21 -12.16 -5.63
CA ARG A 143 -17.83 -12.69 -5.55
C ARG A 143 -17.14 -12.70 -6.90
N ALA A 144 -17.80 -13.19 -7.96
CA ALA A 144 -17.26 -13.19 -9.31
C ALA A 144 -16.94 -11.77 -9.84
N LEU A 145 -17.72 -10.76 -9.44
CA LEU A 145 -17.45 -9.35 -9.77
C LEU A 145 -16.16 -8.86 -9.09
N LEU A 146 -15.98 -9.17 -7.80
CA LEU A 146 -14.76 -8.82 -7.08
C LEU A 146 -13.55 -9.54 -7.68
N ASP A 147 -13.62 -10.87 -7.83
CA ASP A 147 -12.57 -11.69 -8.46
C ASP A 147 -12.15 -11.17 -9.84
N GLY A 148 -13.12 -10.79 -10.67
CA GLY A 148 -12.87 -10.30 -12.03
C GLY A 148 -12.29 -8.89 -12.09
N THR A 149 -12.45 -8.09 -11.02
CA THR A 149 -12.22 -6.64 -11.07
C THR A 149 -11.07 -6.16 -10.19
N THR A 150 -10.90 -6.74 -9.01
CA THR A 150 -9.94 -6.27 -8.01
C THR A 150 -8.71 -7.18 -7.94
N THR A 151 -7.59 -6.62 -7.48
CA THR A 151 -6.34 -7.37 -7.27
C THR A 151 -6.47 -8.31 -6.08
N ASP A 152 -7.03 -7.80 -4.98
CA ASP A 152 -7.45 -8.56 -3.82
C ASP A 152 -8.91 -8.93 -4.02
N HIS A 153 -9.30 -10.14 -3.69
CA HIS A 153 -10.61 -10.69 -4.09
C HIS A 153 -11.60 -10.67 -2.92
N GLU A 154 -11.09 -10.88 -1.71
CA GLU A 154 -11.88 -10.87 -0.50
C GLU A 154 -12.22 -9.44 -0.08
N PRO A 155 -13.49 -9.13 0.25
CA PRO A 155 -13.89 -7.77 0.61
C PRO A 155 -13.08 -7.16 1.76
N ILE A 156 -12.76 -7.94 2.80
CA ILE A 156 -11.93 -7.47 3.92
C ILE A 156 -10.55 -7.05 3.44
N GLU A 157 -9.90 -7.84 2.59
CA GLU A 157 -8.57 -7.53 2.09
C GLU A 157 -8.59 -6.31 1.17
N ILE A 158 -9.60 -6.16 0.33
CA ILE A 158 -9.80 -4.97 -0.50
C ILE A 158 -9.92 -3.71 0.38
N LEU A 159 -10.72 -3.78 1.44
CA LEU A 159 -10.92 -2.67 2.38
C LEU A 159 -9.64 -2.36 3.17
N ARG A 160 -8.90 -3.38 3.63
CA ARG A 160 -7.59 -3.21 4.30
C ARG A 160 -6.58 -2.51 3.40
N VAL A 161 -6.50 -2.89 2.13
CA VAL A 161 -5.64 -2.23 1.14
C VAL A 161 -6.06 -0.78 0.89
N GLY A 162 -7.37 -0.51 0.89
CA GLY A 162 -7.89 0.86 0.83
C GLY A 162 -7.45 1.72 2.02
N ILE A 163 -7.48 1.16 3.23
CA ILE A 163 -7.02 1.82 4.46
C ILE A 163 -5.50 2.10 4.39
N GLU A 164 -4.69 1.12 3.97
CA GLU A 164 -3.25 1.29 3.74
C GLU A 164 -2.96 2.39 2.72
N ALA A 165 -3.72 2.47 1.63
CA ALA A 165 -3.58 3.50 0.63
C ALA A 165 -3.87 4.90 1.20
N THR A 166 -4.85 5.03 2.11
CA THR A 166 -5.11 6.28 2.85
C THR A 166 -3.92 6.64 3.77
N GLY A 167 -3.37 5.67 4.50
CA GLY A 167 -2.18 5.87 5.33
C GLY A 167 -0.96 6.36 4.53
N ARG A 168 -0.67 5.69 3.41
CA ARG A 168 0.37 6.11 2.48
C ARG A 168 0.11 7.50 1.90
N ALA A 169 -1.15 7.87 1.63
CA ALA A 169 -1.46 9.20 1.13
C ALA A 169 -1.01 10.28 2.11
N LEU A 170 -1.33 10.14 3.40
CA LEU A 170 -0.90 11.07 4.43
C LEU A 170 0.63 11.08 4.57
N ALA A 171 1.24 9.91 4.80
CA ALA A 171 2.67 9.78 5.05
C ALA A 171 3.52 10.29 3.87
N GLN A 172 3.13 9.98 2.63
CA GLN A 172 3.85 10.44 1.44
C GLN A 172 3.71 11.96 1.22
N HIS A 173 2.53 12.53 1.47
CA HIS A 173 2.32 13.97 1.32
C HIS A 173 3.04 14.76 2.40
N ALA A 174 3.38 14.17 3.56
CA ALA A 174 4.20 14.81 4.58
C ALA A 174 5.59 15.22 4.06
N LEU A 175 6.09 14.60 2.97
CA LEU A 175 7.29 15.06 2.26
C LEU A 175 7.14 16.48 1.68
N LEU A 176 5.90 16.99 1.58
CA LEU A 176 5.57 18.31 1.06
C LEU A 176 5.15 19.30 2.16
N ALA A 177 5.33 18.96 3.45
CA ALA A 177 4.84 19.78 4.56
C ALA A 177 5.27 21.26 4.47
N ARG A 178 6.50 21.54 4.01
CA ARG A 178 7.03 22.90 3.78
C ARG A 178 6.23 23.74 2.77
N GLN A 179 5.44 23.11 1.91
CA GLN A 179 4.58 23.76 0.91
C GLN A 179 3.20 24.10 1.46
N THR A 180 2.96 23.85 2.75
CA THR A 180 1.67 23.98 3.42
C THR A 180 1.76 24.96 4.60
N PRO A 181 0.62 25.54 5.02
CA PRO A 181 0.58 26.37 6.23
C PRO A 181 0.62 25.54 7.52
N TYR A 182 0.44 24.23 7.42
CA TYR A 182 0.32 23.33 8.58
C TYR A 182 1.69 23.14 9.27
N ARG A 183 1.69 23.07 10.60
CA ARG A 183 2.92 23.09 11.42
C ARG A 183 3.16 21.81 12.21
N ASP A 184 2.12 21.02 12.45
CA ASP A 184 2.23 19.72 13.10
C ASP A 184 1.46 18.63 12.32
N GLY A 185 1.63 17.38 12.77
CA GLY A 185 0.99 16.22 12.16
C GLY A 185 -0.55 16.31 12.16
N PRO A 186 -1.22 16.57 13.31
CA PRO A 186 -2.67 16.69 13.38
C PRO A 186 -3.25 17.78 12.46
N GLU A 187 -2.67 18.98 12.46
CA GLU A 187 -3.07 20.08 11.58
C GLU A 187 -2.87 19.69 10.11
N PHE A 188 -1.76 19.05 9.79
CA PHE A 188 -1.47 18.56 8.44
C PHE A 188 -2.51 17.53 7.96
N ALA A 189 -2.88 16.57 8.81
CA ALA A 189 -3.85 15.53 8.48
C ALA A 189 -5.27 16.10 8.24
N HIS A 190 -5.74 16.97 9.15
CA HIS A 190 -7.01 17.70 8.96
C HIS A 190 -6.96 18.58 7.71
N GLY A 191 -5.85 19.28 7.50
CA GLY A 191 -5.61 20.13 6.35
C GLY A 191 -5.71 19.38 5.03
N LEU A 192 -5.09 18.21 4.90
CA LEU A 192 -5.21 17.37 3.70
C LEU A 192 -6.63 16.85 3.49
N LEU A 193 -7.34 16.49 4.55
CA LEU A 193 -8.73 16.05 4.50
C LEU A 193 -9.64 17.17 4.00
N GLY A 194 -9.61 18.33 4.66
CA GLY A 194 -10.41 19.51 4.29
C GLY A 194 -10.08 20.06 2.90
N SER A 195 -8.84 19.84 2.44
CA SER A 195 -8.39 20.19 1.09
C SER A 195 -8.80 19.19 0.00
N GLY A 196 -9.40 18.05 0.37
CA GLY A 196 -9.78 16.99 -0.57
C GLY A 196 -8.59 16.26 -1.21
N ILE A 197 -7.41 16.24 -0.57
CA ILE A 197 -6.21 15.64 -1.14
C ILE A 197 -6.33 14.12 -1.24
N PHE A 198 -6.97 13.44 -0.27
CA PHE A 198 -7.27 12.00 -0.37
C PHE A 198 -8.10 11.67 -1.62
N ALA A 199 -9.11 12.50 -1.94
CA ALA A 199 -9.91 12.37 -3.17
C ALA A 199 -9.09 12.66 -4.43
N ALA A 200 -8.19 13.65 -4.38
CA ALA A 200 -7.29 13.95 -5.49
C ALA A 200 -6.34 12.77 -5.78
N VAL A 201 -5.77 12.14 -4.75
CA VAL A 201 -4.95 10.92 -4.91
C VAL A 201 -5.78 9.80 -5.55
N ALA A 202 -6.94 9.48 -4.97
CA ALA A 202 -7.79 8.38 -5.44
C ALA A 202 -8.28 8.53 -6.89
N THR A 203 -8.41 9.75 -7.40
CA THR A 203 -9.01 10.01 -8.72
C THR A 203 -8.00 10.43 -9.80
N ARG A 204 -6.94 11.15 -9.42
CA ARG A 204 -6.00 11.75 -10.40
C ARG A 204 -4.74 10.93 -10.61
N TRP A 205 -4.25 10.24 -9.58
CA TRP A 205 -3.08 9.39 -9.73
C TRP A 205 -3.47 8.16 -10.57
N TYR A 206 -2.51 7.62 -11.30
CA TYR A 206 -2.70 6.31 -11.92
C TYR A 206 -2.43 5.22 -10.88
N TRP A 207 -2.97 4.03 -11.11
CA TRP A 207 -2.87 2.87 -10.23
C TRP A 207 -1.40 2.43 -10.16
N GLU A 208 -0.95 1.99 -8.99
CA GLU A 208 0.46 1.74 -8.66
C GLU A 208 1.36 2.97 -8.46
N LEU A 209 1.03 4.18 -8.99
CA LEU A 209 1.89 5.36 -8.81
C LEU A 209 2.17 5.65 -7.33
N GLN A 210 1.13 5.60 -6.48
CA GLN A 210 1.27 5.90 -5.06
C GLN A 210 2.18 4.90 -4.35
N ALA A 211 1.90 3.60 -4.48
CA ALA A 211 2.66 2.56 -3.80
C ALA A 211 4.13 2.57 -4.25
N SER A 212 4.36 2.60 -5.55
CA SER A 212 5.71 2.57 -6.13
C SER A 212 6.59 3.77 -5.75
N THR A 213 6.01 4.97 -5.69
CA THR A 213 6.74 6.19 -5.30
C THR A 213 6.89 6.31 -3.78
N TYR A 214 5.91 5.82 -2.99
CA TYR A 214 6.02 5.74 -1.53
C TYR A 214 7.20 4.87 -1.10
N ARG A 215 7.35 3.67 -1.69
CA ARG A 215 8.45 2.73 -1.40
C ARG A 215 9.84 3.27 -1.74
N ARG A 216 9.89 4.28 -2.61
CA ARG A 216 11.13 4.94 -3.05
C ARG A 216 11.36 6.27 -2.36
N GLY A 217 10.48 6.69 -1.45
CA GLY A 217 10.61 7.97 -0.75
C GLY A 217 10.55 9.17 -1.68
N MET A 218 9.71 9.13 -2.72
CA MET A 218 9.57 10.22 -3.68
C MET A 218 8.10 10.56 -3.88
N ILE A 219 7.80 11.79 -4.30
CA ILE A 219 6.44 12.23 -4.62
C ILE A 219 6.43 13.22 -5.80
N PRO A 220 5.68 12.95 -6.89
CA PRO A 220 5.67 13.78 -8.10
C PRO A 220 4.59 14.87 -8.09
N VAL A 221 4.35 15.48 -6.93
CA VAL A 221 3.33 16.53 -6.81
C VAL A 221 3.86 17.74 -6.08
N THR A 222 3.28 18.89 -6.39
CA THR A 222 3.53 20.15 -5.72
C THR A 222 2.21 20.70 -5.17
N LEU A 223 2.23 21.11 -3.91
CA LEU A 223 1.13 21.78 -3.24
C LEU A 223 1.25 23.30 -3.36
N ARG A 224 0.10 23.95 -3.38
CA ARG A 224 -0.06 25.40 -3.32
C ARG A 224 -1.08 25.71 -2.24
N ALA A 225 -0.62 26.35 -1.16
CA ALA A 225 -1.49 26.93 -0.15
C ALA A 225 -2.42 27.97 -0.78
N GLN A 226 -3.66 27.97 -0.34
CA GLN A 226 -4.71 28.91 -0.73
C GLN A 226 -4.92 29.92 0.41
N PRO A 227 -5.60 31.06 0.15
CA PRO A 227 -5.88 32.07 1.18
C PRO A 227 -6.69 31.55 2.38
N ASP A 228 -7.51 30.51 2.19
CA ASP A 228 -8.31 29.86 3.23
C ASP A 228 -7.56 28.75 4.00
N ALA A 229 -6.22 28.76 3.92
CA ALA A 229 -5.32 27.75 4.45
C ALA A 229 -5.44 26.34 3.85
N THR A 230 -6.37 26.09 2.92
CA THR A 230 -6.42 24.82 2.17
C THR A 230 -5.24 24.70 1.22
N VAL A 231 -4.97 23.50 0.73
CA VAL A 231 -3.91 23.23 -0.25
C VAL A 231 -4.48 22.58 -1.50
N ARG A 232 -3.89 22.87 -2.66
CA ARG A 232 -4.25 22.22 -3.93
C ARG A 232 -3.00 21.80 -4.68
N TYR A 233 -3.12 20.77 -5.52
CA TYR A 233 -2.09 20.49 -6.51
C TYR A 233 -1.93 21.68 -7.46
N SER A 234 -0.68 22.00 -7.80
CA SER A 234 -0.40 23.00 -8.84
C SER A 234 -0.99 22.60 -10.19
N ALA A 235 -1.24 23.58 -11.07
CA ALA A 235 -1.73 23.30 -12.43
C ALA A 235 -0.78 22.36 -13.19
N ASP A 236 0.53 22.58 -13.06
CA ASP A 236 1.56 21.72 -13.65
C ASP A 236 1.49 20.28 -13.11
N THR A 237 1.31 20.12 -11.80
CA THR A 237 1.13 18.79 -11.19
C THR A 237 -0.09 18.09 -11.78
N VAL A 238 -1.23 18.79 -11.90
CA VAL A 238 -2.46 18.21 -12.45
C VAL A 238 -2.25 17.80 -13.91
N ALA A 239 -1.58 18.63 -14.71
CA ALA A 239 -1.27 18.32 -16.10
C ALA A 239 -0.34 17.11 -16.24
N VAL A 240 0.73 17.05 -15.44
CA VAL A 240 1.70 15.94 -15.46
C VAL A 240 1.07 14.63 -15.01
N LEU A 241 0.34 14.61 -13.90
CA LEU A 241 -0.35 13.40 -13.42
C LEU A 241 -1.34 12.88 -14.47
N ARG A 242 -2.07 13.78 -15.14
CA ARG A 242 -2.96 13.42 -16.24
C ARG A 242 -2.18 12.83 -17.42
N ALA A 243 -1.09 13.46 -17.83
CA ALA A 243 -0.27 12.98 -18.95
C ALA A 243 0.35 11.60 -18.65
N MET A 244 0.87 11.39 -17.43
CA MET A 244 1.39 10.08 -16.98
C MET A 244 0.30 9.01 -17.03
N LYS A 245 -0.89 9.33 -16.53
CA LYS A 245 -2.04 8.43 -16.52
C LYS A 245 -2.53 8.09 -17.93
N ASP A 246 -2.61 9.08 -18.81
CA ASP A 246 -3.02 8.89 -20.21
C ASP A 246 -1.98 8.04 -20.98
N ALA A 247 -0.67 8.26 -20.74
CA ALA A 247 0.40 7.43 -21.31
C ALA A 247 0.31 5.98 -20.83
N THR A 248 0.16 5.76 -19.51
CA THR A 248 0.03 4.42 -18.91
C THR A 248 -1.16 3.65 -19.49
N ILE A 249 -2.32 4.31 -19.66
CA ILE A 249 -3.51 3.69 -20.27
C ILE A 249 -3.24 3.36 -21.74
N ALA A 250 -2.60 4.26 -22.49
CA ALA A 250 -2.27 4.05 -23.90
C ALA A 250 -1.32 2.87 -24.10
N ASP A 251 -0.32 2.72 -23.23
CA ASP A 251 0.62 1.60 -23.25
C ASP A 251 -0.11 0.28 -22.95
N ALA A 252 -0.94 0.24 -21.91
CA ALA A 252 -1.74 -0.95 -21.56
C ALA A 252 -2.65 -1.39 -22.71
N HIS A 253 -3.34 -0.43 -23.36
CA HIS A 253 -4.17 -0.72 -24.52
C HIS A 253 -3.34 -1.15 -25.74
N THR A 254 -2.10 -0.69 -25.88
CA THR A 254 -1.21 -1.09 -26.99
C THR A 254 -0.79 -2.55 -26.84
N VAL A 255 -0.39 -2.96 -25.64
CA VAL A 255 -0.10 -4.37 -25.31
C VAL A 255 -1.33 -5.24 -25.61
N MET A 256 -2.51 -4.84 -25.11
CA MET A 256 -3.73 -5.62 -25.30
C MET A 256 -4.15 -5.71 -26.78
N ARG A 257 -4.10 -4.60 -27.53
CA ARG A 257 -4.40 -4.61 -28.97
C ARG A 257 -3.44 -5.48 -29.77
N ARG A 258 -2.15 -5.48 -29.43
CA ARG A 258 -1.16 -6.37 -30.05
C ARG A 258 -1.53 -7.83 -29.79
N ALA A 259 -1.77 -8.17 -28.54
CA ALA A 259 -2.10 -9.54 -28.13
C ALA A 259 -3.38 -10.06 -28.78
N THR A 260 -4.47 -9.29 -28.73
CA THR A 260 -5.78 -9.76 -29.23
C THR A 260 -5.94 -9.61 -30.75
N GLY A 261 -5.21 -8.67 -31.36
CA GLY A 261 -5.34 -8.37 -32.79
C GLY A 261 -4.28 -9.04 -33.67
N GLN A 262 -3.00 -8.93 -33.31
CA GLN A 262 -1.90 -9.45 -34.12
C GLN A 262 -1.61 -10.92 -33.80
N GLU A 263 -1.75 -11.31 -32.54
CA GLU A 263 -1.45 -12.66 -32.06
C GLU A 263 -2.70 -13.53 -31.89
N ASN A 264 -3.90 -12.97 -32.12
CA ASN A 264 -5.20 -13.63 -32.01
C ASN A 264 -5.45 -14.32 -30.65
N LEU A 265 -4.85 -13.80 -29.58
CA LEU A 265 -5.08 -14.29 -28.22
C LEU A 265 -6.43 -13.81 -27.71
N THR A 266 -7.11 -14.65 -26.94
CA THR A 266 -8.21 -14.20 -26.09
C THR A 266 -7.70 -13.21 -25.03
N VAL A 267 -8.60 -12.44 -24.41
CA VAL A 267 -8.21 -11.51 -23.32
C VAL A 267 -7.54 -12.25 -22.16
N THR A 268 -8.01 -13.45 -21.83
CA THR A 268 -7.42 -14.28 -20.77
C THR A 268 -6.01 -14.72 -21.12
N GLU A 269 -5.80 -15.27 -22.32
CA GLU A 269 -4.47 -15.69 -22.80
C GLU A 269 -3.51 -14.50 -22.94
N ALA A 270 -4.03 -13.33 -23.36
CA ALA A 270 -3.25 -12.10 -23.44
C ALA A 270 -2.78 -11.64 -22.06
N ILE A 271 -3.64 -11.70 -21.04
CA ILE A 271 -3.27 -11.38 -19.65
C ILE A 271 -2.21 -12.34 -19.14
N GLU A 272 -2.35 -13.63 -19.41
CA GLU A 272 -1.40 -14.65 -18.96
C GLU A 272 -0.04 -14.49 -19.64
N LYS A 273 -0.03 -14.32 -20.96
CA LYS A 273 1.21 -14.15 -21.74
C LYS A 273 1.93 -12.85 -21.42
N TYR A 274 1.20 -11.73 -21.36
CA TYR A 274 1.75 -10.40 -21.12
C TYR A 274 1.66 -10.00 -19.65
N HIS A 275 1.64 -10.97 -18.74
CA HIS A 275 1.43 -10.70 -17.33
C HIS A 275 2.49 -9.73 -16.81
N ASP A 276 3.79 -9.93 -17.10
CA ASP A 276 4.86 -9.02 -16.65
C ASP A 276 4.65 -7.58 -17.12
N ASP A 277 4.39 -7.40 -18.43
CA ASP A 277 4.15 -6.08 -19.02
C ASP A 277 2.91 -5.42 -18.39
N LEU A 278 1.83 -6.19 -18.21
CA LEU A 278 0.56 -5.70 -17.67
C LEU A 278 0.59 -5.53 -16.14
N ASP A 279 1.41 -6.26 -15.41
CA ASP A 279 1.60 -6.10 -13.96
C ASP A 279 2.40 -4.81 -13.69
N LEU A 280 3.36 -4.47 -14.57
CA LEU A 280 4.12 -3.22 -14.52
C LEU A 280 3.28 -1.97 -14.88
N ILE A 281 2.32 -2.11 -15.80
CA ILE A 281 1.51 -0.98 -16.33
C ILE A 281 0.12 -0.90 -15.65
N SER A 282 -0.29 -1.95 -14.92
CA SER A 282 -1.63 -2.24 -14.37
C SER A 282 -2.61 -2.87 -15.36
N ARG A 283 -2.82 -4.19 -15.23
CA ARG A 283 -3.80 -5.02 -15.97
C ARG A 283 -5.17 -4.36 -16.07
N GLN A 284 -5.60 -3.70 -15.00
CA GLN A 284 -6.91 -3.07 -14.93
C GLN A 284 -7.08 -1.97 -15.99
N TYR A 285 -6.01 -1.32 -16.45
CA TYR A 285 -6.06 -0.35 -17.55
C TYR A 285 -6.26 -1.02 -18.90
N ALA A 286 -5.62 -2.16 -19.14
CA ALA A 286 -5.80 -2.92 -20.38
C ALA A 286 -7.25 -3.40 -20.57
N LEU A 287 -8.00 -3.57 -19.48
CA LEU A 287 -9.40 -4.00 -19.48
C LEU A 287 -10.41 -2.85 -19.54
N LEU A 288 -9.95 -1.59 -19.57
CA LEU A 288 -10.87 -0.47 -19.68
C LEU A 288 -11.45 -0.37 -21.09
N PRO A 289 -12.76 -0.08 -21.23
CA PRO A 289 -13.32 0.29 -22.52
C PRO A 289 -12.61 1.53 -23.09
N SER A 290 -12.51 1.60 -24.42
CA SER A 290 -11.96 2.78 -25.09
C SER A 290 -12.73 4.05 -24.67
N GLY A 291 -11.99 5.11 -24.29
CA GLY A 291 -12.55 6.37 -23.81
C GLY A 291 -13.05 6.36 -22.35
N ALA A 292 -13.09 5.20 -21.68
CA ALA A 292 -13.45 5.15 -20.26
C ALA A 292 -12.33 5.76 -19.40
N ARG A 293 -12.73 6.53 -18.38
CA ARG A 293 -11.81 7.07 -17.39
C ARG A 293 -11.78 6.13 -16.18
N PRO A 294 -10.59 5.70 -15.71
CA PRO A 294 -10.49 4.90 -14.50
C PRO A 294 -10.93 5.72 -13.28
N ALA A 295 -11.75 5.10 -12.44
CA ALA A 295 -12.16 5.64 -11.16
C ALA A 295 -11.82 4.65 -10.03
N CYS A 296 -11.35 5.18 -8.91
CA CYS A 296 -11.14 4.40 -7.69
C CYS A 296 -12.49 3.88 -7.17
N LEU A 297 -12.55 2.61 -6.78
CA LEU A 297 -13.77 1.97 -6.30
C LEU A 297 -14.34 2.68 -5.08
N ALA A 298 -13.48 3.17 -4.18
CA ALA A 298 -13.92 3.88 -2.97
C ALA A 298 -14.47 5.28 -3.26
N ALA A 299 -14.08 5.90 -4.39
CA ALA A 299 -14.47 7.26 -4.75
C ALA A 299 -15.74 7.33 -5.62
N MET A 300 -16.27 6.19 -6.08
CA MET A 300 -17.48 6.18 -6.90
C MET A 300 -18.72 6.40 -6.02
N PRO A 301 -19.58 7.37 -6.33
CA PRO A 301 -20.83 7.56 -5.62
C PRO A 301 -21.87 6.54 -6.08
N HIS A 302 -22.61 6.01 -5.10
CA HIS A 302 -23.76 5.14 -5.31
C HIS A 302 -24.99 5.73 -4.65
N ARG A 303 -26.17 5.29 -5.07
CA ARG A 303 -27.42 5.51 -4.34
C ARG A 303 -27.78 4.19 -3.66
N ILE A 304 -27.77 4.16 -2.34
CA ILE A 304 -28.12 2.98 -1.54
C ILE A 304 -29.28 3.37 -0.63
N GLY A 305 -30.45 2.78 -0.87
CA GLY A 305 -31.71 3.34 -0.39
C GLY A 305 -31.94 4.74 -0.97
N ASP A 306 -32.14 5.73 -0.08
CA ASP A 306 -32.35 7.13 -0.46
C ASP A 306 -31.12 8.03 -0.30
N GLU A 307 -29.98 7.46 0.12
CA GLU A 307 -28.76 8.22 0.40
C GLU A 307 -27.70 8.08 -0.71
N HIS A 308 -26.91 9.14 -0.89
CA HIS A 308 -25.69 9.10 -1.68
C HIS A 308 -24.53 8.61 -0.82
N TYR A 309 -23.89 7.52 -1.23
CA TYR A 309 -22.82 6.88 -0.47
C TYR A 309 -21.56 6.68 -1.30
N SER A 310 -20.40 6.96 -0.70
CA SER A 310 -19.09 6.56 -1.20
C SER A 310 -18.19 6.20 -0.02
N ILE A 311 -17.32 5.21 -0.19
CA ILE A 311 -16.49 4.66 0.89
C ILE A 311 -15.37 5.63 1.28
N LEU A 312 -14.81 6.35 0.29
CA LEU A 312 -13.58 7.13 0.48
C LEU A 312 -13.70 8.20 1.59
N PRO A 313 -14.75 9.06 1.64
CA PRO A 313 -14.90 10.01 2.73
C PRO A 313 -14.95 9.34 4.11
N VAL A 314 -15.71 8.24 4.23
CA VAL A 314 -15.84 7.48 5.48
C VAL A 314 -14.47 6.97 5.97
N VAL A 315 -13.69 6.37 5.06
CA VAL A 315 -12.35 5.86 5.41
C VAL A 315 -11.39 7.01 5.74
N ALA A 316 -11.39 8.08 4.96
CA ALA A 316 -10.47 9.22 5.16
C ALA A 316 -10.74 9.94 6.49
N GLU A 317 -12.02 10.18 6.83
CA GLU A 317 -12.42 10.79 8.10
C GLU A 317 -12.02 9.93 9.30
N GLN A 318 -12.33 8.62 9.26
CA GLN A 318 -11.98 7.69 10.34
C GLN A 318 -10.46 7.52 10.49
N PHE A 319 -9.73 7.52 9.37
CA PHE A 319 -8.28 7.44 9.37
C PHE A 319 -7.66 8.68 10.01
N VAL A 320 -8.09 9.88 9.61
CA VAL A 320 -7.56 11.13 10.17
C VAL A 320 -7.90 11.24 11.66
N ALA A 321 -9.11 10.86 12.08
CA ALA A 321 -9.46 10.83 13.49
C ALA A 321 -8.56 9.86 14.31
N ALA A 322 -8.31 8.66 13.79
CA ALA A 322 -7.41 7.70 14.43
C ALA A 322 -5.97 8.22 14.48
N PHE A 323 -5.47 8.78 13.37
CA PHE A 323 -4.15 9.37 13.28
C PHE A 323 -3.93 10.49 14.31
N VAL A 324 -4.87 11.43 14.41
CA VAL A 324 -4.77 12.57 15.34
C VAL A 324 -4.69 12.08 16.79
N ARG A 325 -5.52 11.12 17.16
CA ARG A 325 -5.50 10.55 18.51
C ARG A 325 -4.21 9.79 18.80
N ILE A 326 -3.76 8.95 17.86
CA ILE A 326 -2.51 8.19 18.02
C ILE A 326 -1.32 9.13 18.10
N HIS A 327 -1.27 10.15 17.25
CA HIS A 327 -0.19 11.13 17.26
C HIS A 327 -0.08 11.87 18.60
N ALA A 328 -1.18 12.06 19.32
CA ALA A 328 -1.15 12.70 20.64
C ALA A 328 -0.48 11.80 21.72
N ASP A 329 -0.63 10.48 21.60
CA ASP A 329 -0.19 9.50 22.60
C ASP A 329 1.06 8.69 22.19
N LEU A 330 1.61 8.96 21.00
CA LEU A 330 2.77 8.26 20.45
C LEU A 330 4.06 9.01 20.80
N THR A 331 5.00 8.28 21.40
CA THR A 331 6.39 8.69 21.55
C THR A 331 7.27 7.85 20.62
N ILE A 332 8.30 8.47 20.05
CA ILE A 332 9.24 7.77 19.16
C ILE A 332 10.69 7.94 19.64
N GLY A 333 11.48 6.88 19.53
CA GLY A 333 12.90 6.86 19.89
C GLY A 333 13.76 6.48 18.68
N ALA A 334 14.75 7.29 18.34
CA ALA A 334 15.74 6.88 17.35
C ALA A 334 16.75 5.94 18.01
N VAL A 335 16.99 4.77 17.44
CA VAL A 335 18.04 3.85 17.88
C VAL A 335 19.13 3.75 16.81
N PRO A 336 20.41 3.54 17.21
CA PRO A 336 21.50 3.36 16.26
C PRO A 336 21.21 2.19 15.32
N HIS A 337 21.51 2.37 14.03
CA HIS A 337 21.49 1.28 13.09
C HIS A 337 22.69 0.37 13.37
N GLU A 338 22.46 -0.82 13.91
CA GLU A 338 23.49 -1.86 13.86
C GLU A 338 23.61 -2.31 12.41
N LEU A 339 24.76 -2.05 11.78
CA LEU A 339 25.03 -2.52 10.42
C LEU A 339 24.93 -4.05 10.42
N ASP A 340 24.11 -4.61 9.53
CA ASP A 340 24.06 -6.04 9.25
C ASP A 340 25.49 -6.56 9.02
N ARG A 341 26.09 -7.20 10.04
CA ARG A 341 27.34 -7.94 9.88
C ARG A 341 27.01 -9.26 9.22
N LEU A 342 26.83 -9.24 7.90
CA LEU A 342 26.81 -10.45 7.07
C LEU A 342 28.25 -10.85 6.71
N ASP A 343 29.10 -11.04 7.71
CA ASP A 343 30.46 -11.55 7.54
C ASP A 343 30.49 -13.03 7.97
N GLY A 344 30.15 -13.92 7.04
CA GLY A 344 30.29 -15.36 7.25
C GLY A 344 30.19 -16.17 5.96
N ASP A 345 31.29 -16.81 5.55
CA ASP A 345 31.33 -17.84 4.49
C ASP A 345 30.79 -19.21 4.98
N GLY A 346 29.90 -19.20 5.98
CA GLY A 346 29.30 -20.40 6.56
C GLY A 346 28.13 -20.95 5.74
N PRO A 347 27.71 -22.21 5.97
CA PRO A 347 26.49 -22.74 5.40
C PRO A 347 25.28 -21.91 5.86
N ILE A 348 24.29 -21.76 4.98
CA ILE A 348 22.99 -21.10 5.26
C ILE A 348 22.35 -21.77 6.48
N ALA A 349 22.10 -21.00 7.54
CA ALA A 349 21.30 -21.48 8.67
C ALA A 349 19.83 -21.60 8.23
N ALA A 350 19.03 -22.48 8.83
CA ALA A 350 17.60 -22.58 8.51
C ALA A 350 16.87 -21.22 8.65
N ASP A 351 17.35 -20.37 9.56
CA ASP A 351 16.86 -19.01 9.80
C ASP A 351 17.13 -18.02 8.64
N ASP A 352 18.06 -18.32 7.73
CA ASP A 352 18.36 -17.49 6.57
C ASP A 352 17.34 -17.63 5.43
N GLN A 353 16.40 -18.58 5.54
CA GLN A 353 15.30 -18.76 4.59
C GLN A 353 14.15 -17.77 4.82
N VAL A 354 14.06 -17.19 6.03
CA VAL A 354 13.02 -16.25 6.38
C VAL A 354 13.54 -14.82 6.22
N PHE A 355 12.74 -13.97 5.60
CA PHE A 355 12.97 -12.53 5.57
C PHE A 355 11.64 -11.80 5.47
N TYR A 356 11.67 -10.48 5.64
CA TYR A 356 10.48 -9.65 5.62
C TYR A 356 10.51 -8.66 4.47
N VAL A 357 9.36 -8.38 3.88
CA VAL A 357 9.18 -7.32 2.87
C VAL A 357 8.13 -6.32 3.38
N PRO A 358 8.53 -5.36 4.23
CA PRO A 358 7.61 -4.39 4.86
C PRO A 358 6.67 -3.67 3.91
N ASP A 359 7.14 -3.38 2.70
CA ASP A 359 6.44 -2.60 1.68
C ASP A 359 5.36 -3.36 0.88
N MET A 360 5.20 -4.68 1.12
CA MET A 360 4.21 -5.48 0.41
C MET A 360 2.83 -5.32 1.03
N THR A 361 1.80 -5.03 0.22
CA THR A 361 0.47 -4.69 0.76
C THR A 361 -0.70 -5.44 0.15
N CYS A 362 -0.54 -6.07 -1.00
CA CYS A 362 -1.64 -6.73 -1.71
C CYS A 362 -1.16 -7.93 -2.52
N LYS A 363 -2.09 -8.71 -3.07
CA LYS A 363 -1.78 -9.89 -3.90
C LYS A 363 -0.89 -9.59 -5.12
N HIS A 364 -0.89 -8.35 -5.64
CA HIS A 364 0.06 -7.95 -6.68
C HIS A 364 1.51 -8.02 -6.16
N CYS A 365 1.79 -7.54 -4.95
CA CYS A 365 3.12 -7.62 -4.36
C CYS A 365 3.58 -9.07 -4.17
N VAL A 366 2.68 -9.97 -3.74
CA VAL A 366 2.97 -11.41 -3.62
C VAL A 366 3.44 -11.97 -4.95
N ARG A 367 2.70 -11.69 -6.04
CA ARG A 367 3.06 -12.14 -7.38
C ARG A 367 4.37 -11.54 -7.86
N THR A 368 4.58 -10.24 -7.68
CA THR A 368 5.83 -9.58 -8.12
C THR A 368 7.04 -10.11 -7.35
N ILE A 369 6.95 -10.24 -6.02
CA ILE A 369 8.04 -10.76 -5.18
C ILE A 369 8.32 -12.23 -5.52
N GLY A 370 7.27 -13.06 -5.61
CA GLY A 370 7.37 -14.45 -6.01
C GLY A 370 8.03 -14.60 -7.39
N GLY A 371 7.54 -13.88 -8.39
CA GLY A 371 8.07 -13.93 -9.75
C GLY A 371 9.53 -13.48 -9.85
N VAL A 372 9.95 -12.44 -9.11
CA VAL A 372 11.37 -12.04 -9.04
C VAL A 372 12.22 -13.17 -8.47
N LEU A 373 11.82 -13.79 -7.36
CA LEU A 373 12.59 -14.86 -6.73
C LEU A 373 12.63 -16.13 -7.60
N GLU A 374 11.50 -16.53 -8.17
CA GLU A 374 11.38 -17.70 -9.05
C GLU A 374 12.20 -17.52 -10.34
N SER A 375 12.25 -16.30 -10.91
CA SER A 375 13.11 -16.00 -12.06
C SER A 375 14.61 -16.19 -11.78
N MET A 376 14.98 -16.16 -10.50
CA MET A 376 16.34 -16.40 -10.01
C MET A 376 16.54 -17.86 -9.56
N ASP A 377 15.57 -18.75 -9.86
CA ASP A 377 15.59 -20.16 -9.51
C ASP A 377 15.63 -20.40 -7.98
N ILE A 378 14.97 -19.49 -7.23
CA ILE A 378 14.77 -19.54 -5.78
C ILE A 378 13.35 -20.05 -5.52
N ARG A 379 13.22 -21.17 -4.82
CA ARG A 379 11.90 -21.70 -4.46
C ARG A 379 11.30 -20.86 -3.33
N VAL A 380 10.08 -20.38 -3.53
CA VAL A 380 9.31 -19.68 -2.50
C VAL A 380 8.28 -20.65 -1.92
N SER A 381 8.30 -20.81 -0.59
CA SER A 381 7.36 -21.70 0.11
C SER A 381 6.16 -20.94 0.67
N GLU A 382 6.36 -19.69 1.10
CA GLU A 382 5.30 -18.87 1.69
C GLU A 382 5.59 -17.37 1.47
N ILE A 383 4.53 -16.61 1.19
CA ILE A 383 4.51 -15.14 1.28
C ILE A 383 3.25 -14.74 2.05
N ASP A 384 3.41 -14.26 3.29
CA ASP A 384 2.31 -13.80 4.14
C ASP A 384 2.21 -12.26 4.11
N LEU A 385 1.12 -11.77 3.51
CA LEU A 385 0.82 -10.34 3.40
C LEU A 385 0.57 -9.65 4.74
N VAL A 386 0.09 -10.37 5.75
CA VAL A 386 -0.24 -9.79 7.06
C VAL A 386 1.02 -9.55 7.85
N SER A 387 1.81 -10.61 8.10
CA SER A 387 3.06 -10.51 8.86
C SER A 387 4.23 -9.92 8.08
N LYS A 388 4.06 -9.67 6.77
CA LYS A 388 5.12 -9.24 5.84
C LYS A 388 6.23 -10.28 5.68
N ARG A 389 5.99 -11.55 6.03
CA ARG A 389 6.97 -12.63 6.03
C ARG A 389 7.07 -13.30 4.66
N VAL A 390 8.30 -13.62 4.25
CA VAL A 390 8.61 -14.43 3.07
C VAL A 390 9.52 -15.58 3.50
N VAL A 391 9.21 -16.79 3.05
CA VAL A 391 10.01 -18.00 3.28
C VAL A 391 10.50 -18.54 1.94
N ALA A 392 11.81 -18.46 1.69
CA ALA A 392 12.43 -18.81 0.42
C ALA A 392 13.72 -19.63 0.59
N GLU A 393 13.94 -20.59 -0.30
CA GLU A 393 15.10 -21.49 -0.29
C GLU A 393 16.28 -20.90 -1.05
N PHE A 394 17.16 -20.16 -0.36
CA PHE A 394 18.39 -19.65 -0.94
C PHE A 394 19.47 -20.73 -1.06
N ARG A 395 20.26 -20.69 -2.14
CA ARG A 395 21.34 -21.68 -2.40
C ARG A 395 22.66 -21.33 -1.74
N SER A 396 22.89 -20.04 -1.50
CA SER A 396 24.08 -19.50 -0.85
C SER A 396 23.82 -18.08 -0.32
N PRO A 397 24.60 -17.58 0.65
CA PRO A 397 24.48 -16.19 1.12
C PRO A 397 24.61 -15.18 -0.03
N ARG A 398 25.50 -15.45 -1.00
CA ARG A 398 25.66 -14.63 -2.21
C ARG A 398 24.39 -14.60 -3.09
N ASN A 399 23.70 -15.73 -3.21
CA ASN A 399 22.43 -15.80 -3.93
C ASN A 399 21.34 -14.98 -3.23
N ARG A 400 21.29 -15.02 -1.88
CA ARG A 400 20.38 -14.18 -1.08
C ARG A 400 20.66 -12.69 -1.26
N VAL A 401 21.93 -12.26 -1.20
CA VAL A 401 22.31 -10.85 -1.42
C VAL A 401 21.83 -10.37 -2.80
N ARG A 402 22.08 -11.15 -3.85
CA ARG A 402 21.61 -10.83 -5.20
C ARG A 402 20.08 -10.76 -5.30
N ALA A 403 19.37 -11.66 -4.62
CA ALA A 403 17.91 -11.63 -4.58
C ALA A 403 17.39 -10.36 -3.89
N PHE A 404 18.04 -9.94 -2.81
CA PHE A 404 17.69 -8.71 -2.11
C PHE A 404 17.97 -7.46 -2.95
N GLU A 405 19.06 -7.45 -3.72
CA GLU A 405 19.33 -6.41 -4.71
C GLU A 405 18.24 -6.36 -5.78
N ALA A 406 17.85 -7.51 -6.36
CA ALA A 406 16.78 -7.58 -7.36
C ALA A 406 15.43 -7.09 -6.81
N LEU A 407 15.09 -7.44 -5.55
CA LEU A 407 13.90 -6.92 -4.88
C LEU A 407 13.97 -5.39 -4.68
N ARG A 408 15.14 -4.85 -4.30
CA ARG A 408 15.37 -3.40 -4.15
C ARG A 408 15.26 -2.65 -5.47
N ASP A 409 15.72 -3.24 -6.56
CA ASP A 409 15.53 -2.68 -7.91
C ASP A 409 14.03 -2.64 -8.29
N GLY A 410 13.29 -3.67 -7.89
CA GLY A 410 11.81 -3.70 -7.93
C GLY A 410 11.16 -2.65 -7.01
N GLY A 411 11.91 -2.07 -6.08
CA GLY A 411 11.46 -1.07 -5.12
C GLY A 411 10.92 -1.64 -3.82
N TYR A 412 11.24 -2.90 -3.50
CA TYR A 412 10.93 -3.52 -2.21
C TYR A 412 12.15 -3.45 -1.29
N ASN A 413 11.94 -3.27 0.02
CA ASN A 413 13.04 -3.19 0.98
C ASN A 413 13.09 -4.44 1.86
N PRO A 414 13.72 -5.56 1.42
CA PRO A 414 13.83 -6.76 2.24
C PRO A 414 14.66 -6.52 3.50
N SER A 415 14.22 -7.12 4.62
CA SER A 415 14.84 -7.05 5.95
C SER A 415 15.01 -8.45 6.55
N VAL A 416 16.09 -8.63 7.32
CA VAL A 416 16.39 -9.89 8.04
C VAL A 416 15.98 -9.85 9.52
N VAL A 417 15.60 -8.68 10.04
CA VAL A 417 15.28 -8.52 11.46
C VAL A 417 13.87 -9.06 11.73
N PRO A 418 13.70 -10.05 12.62
CA PRO A 418 12.40 -10.50 13.07
C PRO A 418 11.63 -9.37 13.75
N ALA A 419 10.31 -9.41 13.64
CA ALA A 419 9.39 -8.85 14.62
C ALA A 419 9.95 -9.02 16.04
N GLN A 420 10.35 -7.94 16.73
CA GLN A 420 10.76 -8.08 18.13
C GLN A 420 9.58 -8.65 18.92
N THR A 421 9.71 -9.90 19.36
CA THR A 421 8.73 -10.54 20.23
C THR A 421 8.98 -10.04 21.66
N GLU A 422 7.91 -9.68 22.36
CA GLU A 422 7.88 -9.07 23.69
C GLU A 422 9.04 -9.50 24.62
N ALA A 423 9.91 -8.55 24.95
CA ALA A 423 10.83 -8.70 26.06
C ALA A 423 10.04 -8.60 27.38
N GLY A 424 9.72 -9.77 27.96
CA GLY A 424 9.60 -9.99 29.39
C GLY A 424 8.52 -9.19 30.13
N ALA A 425 7.34 -9.79 30.29
CA ALA A 425 6.57 -9.58 31.52
C ALA A 425 7.44 -10.06 32.70
N GLY A 426 8.15 -9.11 33.32
CA GLY A 426 8.92 -9.35 34.54
C GLY A 426 7.98 -9.82 35.63
N GLU A 427 8.13 -11.09 36.00
CA GLU A 427 7.60 -11.68 37.21
C GLU A 427 8.02 -10.80 38.41
N PRO A 428 7.09 -10.30 39.23
CA PRO A 428 7.46 -9.51 40.39
C PRO A 428 8.19 -10.40 41.39
N ALA A 429 9.41 -10.00 41.74
CA ALA A 429 10.24 -10.67 42.74
C ALA A 429 9.45 -10.85 44.05
N ALA A 430 9.25 -12.10 44.44
CA ALA A 430 8.70 -12.46 45.73
C ALA A 430 9.58 -11.90 46.85
N ALA A 431 8.96 -11.15 47.75
CA ALA A 431 9.58 -10.65 48.97
C ALA A 431 10.11 -11.82 49.80
N ALA A 432 11.40 -11.76 50.17
CA ALA A 432 11.98 -12.62 51.16
C ALA A 432 11.38 -12.29 52.53
N ASP A 433 10.65 -13.25 53.09
CA ASP A 433 10.19 -13.26 54.47
C ASP A 433 11.41 -13.50 55.37
N SER A 434 11.88 -12.44 56.03
CA SER A 434 12.93 -12.51 57.02
C SER A 434 12.34 -13.05 58.33
N GLY A 435 12.46 -14.36 58.54
CA GLY A 435 12.38 -14.92 59.87
C GLY A 435 13.60 -14.53 60.70
N ARG A 436 13.41 -13.65 61.69
CA ARG A 436 14.01 -13.74 63.03
C ARG A 436 13.31 -12.82 64.02
#